data_AF-A0A1A0L9A2-F1
#
_entry.id   AF-A0A1A0L9A2-F1
#
_cell.length_a   1.000
_cell.length_b   1.000
_cell.length_c   1.000
_cell.angle_alpha   90.00
_cell.angle_beta   90.00
_cell.angle_gamma   90.00
#
_symmetry.space_group_name_H-M   'P 1'
#
loop_
_entity.id
_entity.type
_entity.pdbx_description
1 polymer ?
#
loop_
_entity_poly.entity_id
_entity_poly.type
_entity_poly.pdbx_seq_one_letter_code
_entity_poly.pdbx_strand_id
1 'polypeptide(L)'
;MPKSRIPSDDGVQAEESVEAESAGPTSADVSPLDGDEFLAANRSRREQLRAEAADRVPRKLDTTSGRTDKGRTERGRGGKSGGVGAEAASAAGATRPGRGRLLVGVLASFVVVLAISTGVLAYLYAQADRRASDAGPSDADRTTVLDTARRYAVELTTYDPADYGDLDRRITQISTPEFGKTYIASSQDARKGNANAKGVSTSKAQRAGIESVTADRAVVLVALDQTVKSSEIAAQVPDGIPYQSRVEITLAKRNGTWLLDDLATV
;
A
#
# COMPACT_ATOMS: atom_id res chain seq x y z
N MET A 1 -7.29 87.62 -15.83
CA MET A 1 -6.29 88.27 -14.94
C MET A 1 -6.98 89.34 -14.12
N PRO A 2 -6.53 89.68 -12.89
CA PRO A 2 -5.34 89.20 -12.15
C PRO A 2 -5.74 88.40 -10.87
N LYS A 3 -5.04 87.35 -10.42
CA LYS A 3 -3.65 87.16 -9.92
C LYS A 3 -3.38 87.71 -8.51
N SER A 4 -3.14 86.80 -7.55
CA SER A 4 -2.08 86.81 -6.50
C SER A 4 -2.45 85.79 -5.41
N ARG A 5 -1.58 84.97 -4.81
CA ARG A 5 -0.11 84.88 -4.78
C ARG A 5 0.25 83.51 -4.18
N ILE A 6 1.28 82.86 -4.73
CA ILE A 6 2.21 81.98 -3.99
C ILE A 6 3.56 82.73 -3.97
N PRO A 7 4.35 82.61 -2.89
CA PRO A 7 5.75 82.16 -3.01
C PRO A 7 6.11 81.12 -1.90
N SER A 8 6.74 79.99 -2.26
CA SER A 8 8.20 79.69 -2.19
C SER A 8 8.63 79.30 -0.76
N ASP A 9 8.95 78.04 -0.46
CA ASP A 9 10.15 77.23 -0.81
C ASP A 9 11.45 77.76 -0.18
N ASP A 10 12.08 76.91 0.64
CA ASP A 10 13.53 76.79 0.92
C ASP A 10 13.79 76.18 2.32
N GLY A 11 14.65 75.15 2.39
CA GLY A 11 15.30 74.76 3.65
C GLY A 11 15.75 73.31 3.78
N VAL A 12 16.90 73.00 3.19
CA VAL A 12 17.61 71.71 3.16
C VAL A 12 18.51 71.51 4.40
N GLN A 13 18.61 70.24 4.86
CA GLN A 13 19.68 69.54 5.63
C GLN A 13 20.12 70.01 7.03
N ALA A 14 20.15 69.05 7.97
CA ALA A 14 21.37 68.67 8.71
C ALA A 14 21.22 67.27 9.34
N GLU A 15 22.22 66.43 9.12
CA GLU A 15 22.47 65.12 9.72
C GLU A 15 22.96 65.27 11.16
N GLU A 16 22.61 64.35 12.07
CA GLU A 16 23.56 63.86 13.08
C GLU A 16 23.24 62.42 13.55
N SER A 17 24.33 61.71 13.77
CA SER A 17 24.63 60.29 13.95
C SER A 17 24.04 59.58 15.19
N VAL A 18 23.55 58.35 14.99
CA VAL A 18 24.10 57.04 15.42
C VAL A 18 24.18 56.81 16.94
N GLU A 19 23.29 55.97 17.45
CA GLU A 19 23.59 55.07 18.57
C GLU A 19 23.04 53.67 18.25
N ALA A 20 23.92 52.69 18.36
CA ALA A 20 23.72 51.31 17.94
C ALA A 20 23.01 50.52 19.05
N GLU A 21 21.86 49.93 18.73
CA GLU A 21 21.26 48.88 19.55
C GLU A 21 20.96 47.65 18.68
N SER A 22 21.37 46.50 19.19
CA SER A 22 21.55 45.23 18.49
C SER A 22 20.33 44.79 17.67
N ALA A 23 20.50 44.72 16.35
CA ALA A 23 19.58 44.00 15.48
C ALA A 23 19.68 42.49 15.79
N GLY A 24 18.64 41.96 16.44
CA GLY A 24 18.38 40.52 16.50
C GLY A 24 18.21 39.94 15.09
N PRO A 25 18.30 38.60 14.94
CA PRO A 25 18.26 37.96 13.64
C PRO A 25 16.98 38.33 12.88
N THR A 26 17.16 38.76 11.64
CA THR A 26 16.14 39.11 10.66
C THR A 26 15.08 38.01 10.56
N SER A 27 13.81 38.39 10.62
CA SER A 27 12.60 37.57 10.64
C SER A 27 12.29 36.82 9.33
N ALA A 28 13.30 36.47 8.55
CA ALA A 28 13.16 35.56 7.40
C ALA A 28 13.59 34.16 7.85
N ASP A 29 12.66 33.20 7.79
CA ASP A 29 12.80 31.78 8.16
C ASP A 29 12.71 31.40 9.65
N VAL A 30 11.62 31.80 10.31
CA VAL A 30 11.13 31.10 11.51
C VAL A 30 9.80 30.44 11.18
N SER A 31 9.83 29.17 10.77
CA SER A 31 8.64 28.33 10.79
C SER A 31 8.19 28.16 12.25
N PRO A 32 6.89 27.99 12.55
CA PRO A 32 6.43 27.64 13.91
C PRO A 32 7.10 26.39 14.50
N LEU A 33 7.78 25.60 13.65
CA LEU A 33 8.53 24.40 14.00
C LEU A 33 10.03 24.65 14.29
N ASP A 34 10.55 25.85 14.02
CA ASP A 34 11.98 26.20 14.14
C ASP A 34 12.32 26.86 15.49
N GLY A 35 11.33 27.06 16.37
CA GLY A 35 11.60 27.51 17.72
C GLY A 35 12.45 26.48 18.47
N ASP A 36 13.60 26.90 19.02
CA ASP A 36 14.52 26.03 19.78
C ASP A 36 13.80 25.24 20.89
N GLU A 37 12.78 25.84 21.50
CA GLU A 37 11.92 25.23 22.51
C GLU A 37 11.06 24.08 21.95
N PHE A 38 10.48 24.26 20.77
CA PHE A 38 9.70 23.23 20.08
C PHE A 38 10.59 22.05 19.67
N LEU A 39 11.79 22.32 19.16
CA LEU A 39 12.76 21.29 18.80
C LEU A 39 13.27 20.54 20.04
N ALA A 40 13.50 21.22 21.16
CA ALA A 40 13.88 20.61 22.42
C ALA A 40 12.78 19.68 22.97
N ALA A 41 11.52 20.11 22.94
CA ALA A 41 10.38 19.28 23.35
C ALA A 41 10.22 18.04 22.45
N ASN A 42 10.43 18.18 21.14
CA ASN A 42 10.36 17.05 20.21
C ASN A 42 11.55 16.08 20.37
N ARG A 43 12.72 16.56 20.79
CA ARG A 43 13.87 15.71 21.13
C ARG A 43 13.59 14.90 22.40
N SER A 44 13.12 15.54 23.47
CA SER A 44 12.82 14.84 24.74
C SER A 44 11.72 13.78 24.59
N ARG A 45 10.68 14.08 23.80
CA ARG A 45 9.59 13.12 23.52
C ARG A 45 10.08 11.90 22.75
N ARG A 46 11.01 12.08 21.81
CA ARG A 46 11.64 10.97 21.07
C ARG A 46 12.54 10.12 21.97
N GLU A 47 13.25 10.74 22.91
CA GLU A 47 14.07 10.01 23.89
C GLU A 47 13.21 9.19 24.86
N GLN A 48 12.10 9.74 25.34
CA GLN A 48 11.13 9.00 26.17
C GLN A 48 10.56 7.78 25.44
N LEU A 49 10.13 7.95 24.19
CA LEU A 49 9.60 6.85 23.39
C LEU A 49 10.67 5.77 23.10
N ARG A 50 11.94 6.18 22.91
CA ARG A 50 13.04 5.23 22.73
C ARG A 50 13.35 4.46 24.02
N ALA A 51 13.27 5.11 25.18
CA ALA A 51 13.44 4.44 26.47
C ALA A 51 12.30 3.44 26.74
N GLU A 52 11.05 3.84 26.46
CA GLU A 52 9.88 2.95 26.59
C GLU A 52 9.96 1.74 25.63
N ALA A 53 10.47 1.93 24.42
CA ALA A 53 10.67 0.84 23.46
C ALA A 53 11.80 -0.12 23.87
N ALA A 54 12.86 0.38 24.50
CA ALA A 54 13.97 -0.43 24.99
C ALA A 54 13.55 -1.35 26.16
N ASP A 55 12.61 -0.89 26.99
CA ASP A 55 12.10 -1.65 28.13
C ASP A 55 11.10 -2.76 27.72
N ARG A 56 10.51 -2.62 26.52
CA ARG A 56 9.54 -3.58 25.96
C ARG A 56 10.16 -4.71 25.13
N VAL A 57 11.49 -4.86 25.11
CA VAL A 57 12.14 -5.97 24.38
C VAL A 57 12.10 -7.26 25.23
N PRO A 58 11.33 -8.30 24.86
CA PRO A 58 11.42 -9.59 25.53
C PRO A 58 12.79 -10.25 25.26
N ARG A 59 13.44 -10.68 26.35
CA ARG A 59 14.71 -11.41 26.36
C ARG A 59 14.61 -12.68 25.49
N LYS A 60 15.68 -12.93 24.73
CA LYS A 60 15.90 -14.00 23.75
C LYS A 60 15.54 -15.42 24.23
N LEU A 61 15.19 -16.23 23.23
CA LEU A 61 15.27 -17.69 23.21
C LEU A 61 16.63 -18.20 23.70
N ASP A 62 16.61 -19.17 24.61
CA ASP A 62 17.72 -20.11 24.83
C ASP A 62 17.44 -21.41 24.09
N THR A 63 18.21 -21.64 23.02
CA THR A 63 18.44 -22.95 22.43
C THR A 63 19.62 -23.61 23.12
N THR A 64 19.41 -24.75 23.78
CA THR A 64 20.50 -25.66 24.15
C THR A 64 20.21 -27.06 23.61
N SER A 65 21.02 -27.45 22.63
CA SER A 65 21.18 -28.81 22.14
C SER A 65 21.89 -29.67 23.19
N GLY A 66 21.41 -30.90 23.42
CA GLY A 66 22.06 -31.92 24.23
C GLY A 66 21.56 -33.32 23.88
N ARG A 67 22.49 -34.20 23.52
CA ARG A 67 22.34 -35.50 22.85
C ARG A 67 22.44 -36.68 23.83
N THR A 68 21.87 -37.84 23.44
CA THR A 68 22.18 -39.25 23.91
C THR A 68 21.70 -39.63 25.33
N ASP A 69 21.28 -40.85 25.71
CA ASP A 69 21.42 -42.23 25.20
C ASP A 69 20.39 -43.16 25.90
N LYS A 70 20.09 -44.31 25.29
CA LYS A 70 19.62 -45.61 25.83
C LYS A 70 18.41 -45.72 26.78
N GLY A 71 17.44 -46.52 26.30
CA GLY A 71 17.35 -47.90 26.78
C GLY A 71 16.02 -48.38 27.39
N ARG A 72 15.53 -49.50 26.83
CA ARG A 72 14.89 -50.64 27.51
C ARG A 72 13.37 -50.83 27.33
N THR A 73 13.11 -51.85 26.52
CA THR A 73 11.98 -52.79 26.45
C THR A 73 11.35 -53.18 27.79
N GLU A 74 10.03 -53.37 27.83
CA GLU A 74 9.34 -54.68 27.90
C GLU A 74 7.87 -54.57 28.35
N ARG A 75 7.01 -55.39 27.71
CA ARG A 75 5.87 -56.17 28.24
C ARG A 75 4.86 -55.46 29.16
N GLY A 76 3.55 -55.61 29.01
CA GLY A 76 2.83 -56.77 28.52
C GLY A 76 1.32 -56.63 28.76
N ARG A 77 0.63 -57.54 28.10
CA ARG A 77 -0.79 -57.72 27.91
C ARG A 77 -1.45 -58.39 29.13
N GLY A 78 -2.68 -57.98 29.45
CA GLY A 78 -3.67 -58.75 30.21
C GLY A 78 -5.06 -58.40 29.65
N GLY A 79 -6.03 -59.27 29.46
CA GLY A 79 -6.23 -60.63 29.95
C GLY A 79 -7.12 -61.43 28.99
N LYS A 80 -7.39 -62.66 29.40
CA LYS A 80 -7.73 -63.84 28.59
C LYS A 80 -9.05 -64.41 29.12
N SER A 81 -9.97 -64.80 28.25
CA SER A 81 -10.93 -65.91 28.40
C SER A 81 -11.73 -66.01 27.08
N GLY A 82 -12.16 -67.15 26.54
CA GLY A 82 -12.14 -68.54 27.01
C GLY A 82 -13.37 -69.25 26.42
N GLY A 83 -13.16 -70.21 25.50
CA GLY A 83 -14.13 -71.24 25.10
C GLY A 83 -15.33 -70.80 24.23
N VAL A 84 -16.03 -71.63 23.45
CA VAL A 84 -15.97 -73.05 23.05
C VAL A 84 -16.85 -73.16 21.79
N GLY A 85 -16.48 -74.03 20.83
CA GLY A 85 -17.42 -74.79 20.01
C GLY A 85 -18.05 -74.12 18.77
N ALA A 86 -17.69 -74.61 17.58
CA ALA A 86 -18.54 -75.51 16.79
C ALA A 86 -17.99 -75.66 15.37
N GLU A 87 -17.91 -76.92 14.98
CA GLU A 87 -17.47 -77.48 13.70
C GLU A 87 -18.21 -76.88 12.49
N ALA A 88 -17.47 -76.48 11.46
CA ALA A 88 -18.03 -76.25 10.13
C ALA A 88 -17.36 -77.24 9.16
N ALA A 89 -18.21 -78.07 8.57
CA ALA A 89 -17.88 -79.12 7.65
C ALA A 89 -17.05 -78.65 6.45
N SER A 90 -16.16 -79.53 6.04
CA SER A 90 -15.45 -79.55 4.76
C SER A 90 -16.42 -79.48 3.58
N ALA A 91 -16.18 -78.57 2.62
CA ALA A 91 -15.86 -78.94 1.23
C ALA A 91 -15.69 -77.72 0.31
N ALA A 92 -14.51 -77.68 -0.32
CA ALA A 92 -14.23 -77.27 -1.71
C ALA A 92 -14.58 -75.85 -2.20
N GLY A 93 -13.53 -75.08 -2.50
CA GLY A 93 -13.59 -73.89 -3.34
C GLY A 93 -12.20 -73.29 -3.60
N ALA A 94 -11.37 -73.95 -4.40
CA ALA A 94 -10.04 -73.47 -4.76
C ALA A 94 -10.11 -72.16 -5.57
N THR A 95 -9.52 -71.07 -5.07
CA THR A 95 -9.11 -69.93 -5.90
C THR A 95 -7.71 -69.45 -5.51
N ARG A 96 -6.87 -69.30 -6.53
CA ARG A 96 -5.40 -69.10 -6.45
C ARG A 96 -5.03 -67.74 -5.83
N PRO A 97 -4.16 -67.67 -4.80
CA PRO A 97 -3.64 -66.41 -4.30
C PRO A 97 -2.35 -66.05 -5.07
N GLY A 98 -2.32 -64.93 -5.78
CA GLY A 98 -1.04 -64.48 -6.38
C GLY A 98 -1.09 -63.18 -7.18
N ARG A 99 -2.21 -62.88 -7.87
CA ARG A 99 -2.28 -61.71 -8.75
C ARG A 99 -2.75 -60.42 -8.07
N GLY A 100 -3.63 -60.51 -7.07
CA GLY A 100 -4.14 -59.33 -6.35
C GLY A 100 -3.10 -58.60 -5.51
N ARG A 101 -2.16 -59.34 -4.90
CA ARG A 101 -1.07 -58.75 -4.08
C ARG A 101 -0.04 -58.00 -4.92
N LEU A 102 0.24 -58.49 -6.13
CA LEU A 102 1.11 -57.82 -7.10
C LEU A 102 0.46 -56.54 -7.65
N LEU A 103 -0.83 -56.60 -8.01
CA LEU A 103 -1.58 -55.41 -8.46
C LEU A 103 -1.67 -54.34 -7.37
N VAL A 104 -1.92 -54.71 -6.12
CA VAL A 104 -1.93 -53.78 -4.99
C VAL A 104 -0.55 -53.17 -4.75
N GLY A 105 0.53 -53.96 -4.89
CA GLY A 105 1.90 -53.44 -4.79
C GLY A 105 2.27 -52.43 -5.89
N VAL A 106 1.84 -52.70 -7.13
CA VAL A 106 2.04 -51.78 -8.27
C VAL A 106 1.20 -50.52 -8.11
N LEU A 107 -0.04 -50.63 -7.64
CA LEU A 107 -0.89 -49.46 -7.41
C LEU A 107 -0.33 -48.60 -6.27
N ALA A 108 0.14 -49.23 -5.18
CA ALA A 108 0.77 -48.54 -4.07
C ALA A 108 2.06 -47.81 -4.50
N SER A 109 2.88 -48.41 -5.37
CA SER A 109 4.07 -47.72 -5.89
C SER A 109 3.70 -46.51 -6.76
N PHE A 110 2.66 -46.62 -7.59
CA PHE A 110 2.15 -45.48 -8.38
C PHE A 110 1.66 -44.32 -7.50
N VAL A 111 0.94 -44.62 -6.41
CA VAL A 111 0.48 -43.59 -5.46
C VAL A 111 1.66 -42.87 -4.81
N VAL A 112 2.70 -43.62 -4.41
CA VAL A 112 3.91 -43.03 -3.81
C VAL A 112 4.65 -42.15 -4.82
N VAL A 113 4.81 -42.60 -6.07
CA VAL A 113 5.44 -41.81 -7.13
C VAL A 113 4.64 -40.53 -7.44
N LEU A 114 3.32 -40.63 -7.46
CA LEU A 114 2.44 -39.47 -7.69
C LEU A 114 2.53 -38.46 -6.55
N ALA A 115 2.55 -38.92 -5.30
CA ALA A 115 2.69 -38.05 -4.13
C ALA A 115 4.05 -37.32 -4.13
N ILE A 116 5.14 -38.03 -4.44
CA ILE A 116 6.48 -37.45 -4.57
C ILE A 116 6.50 -36.42 -5.71
N SER A 117 5.97 -36.77 -6.88
CA SER A 117 5.94 -35.88 -8.04
C SER A 117 5.15 -34.61 -7.76
N THR A 118 3.99 -34.74 -7.11
CA THR A 118 3.15 -33.60 -6.71
C THR A 118 3.88 -32.73 -5.68
N GLY A 119 4.55 -33.33 -4.70
CA GLY A 119 5.36 -32.61 -3.71
C GLY A 119 6.54 -31.86 -4.35
N VAL A 120 7.23 -32.48 -5.31
CA VAL A 120 8.31 -31.84 -6.07
C VAL A 120 7.77 -30.69 -6.92
N LEU A 121 6.64 -30.88 -7.62
CA LEU A 121 6.02 -29.82 -8.41
C LEU A 121 5.60 -28.64 -7.54
N ALA A 122 4.95 -28.90 -6.40
CA ALA A 122 4.53 -27.88 -5.45
C ALA A 122 5.74 -27.13 -4.87
N TYR A 123 6.82 -27.84 -4.56
CA TYR A 123 8.07 -27.24 -4.08
C TYR A 123 8.73 -26.37 -5.16
N LEU A 124 8.86 -26.87 -6.39
CA LEU A 124 9.43 -26.12 -7.50
C LEU A 124 8.60 -24.89 -7.84
N TYR A 125 7.27 -25.00 -7.80
CA TYR A 125 6.35 -23.88 -8.00
C TYR A 125 6.55 -22.82 -6.90
N ALA A 126 6.52 -23.22 -5.63
CA ALA A 126 6.76 -22.30 -4.52
C ALA A 126 8.15 -21.65 -4.57
N GLN A 127 9.16 -22.37 -5.08
CA GLN A 127 10.52 -21.83 -5.22
C GLN A 127 10.66 -20.90 -6.43
N ALA A 128 9.92 -21.14 -7.52
CA ALA A 128 9.85 -20.24 -8.67
C ALA A 128 9.14 -18.93 -8.30
N ASP A 129 8.04 -19.01 -7.54
CA ASP A 129 7.31 -17.85 -7.02
C ASP A 129 8.20 -16.98 -6.11
N ARG A 130 8.97 -17.63 -5.23
CA ARG A 130 9.94 -16.94 -4.37
C ARG A 130 11.06 -16.29 -5.17
N ARG A 131 11.65 -16.98 -6.16
CA ARG A 131 12.71 -16.40 -7.00
C ARG A 131 12.22 -15.23 -7.86
N ALA A 132 10.99 -15.29 -8.37
CA ALA A 132 10.37 -14.18 -9.09
C ALA A 132 10.13 -12.98 -8.16
N SER A 133 9.80 -13.24 -6.90
CA SER A 133 9.66 -12.21 -5.85
C SER A 133 11.01 -11.63 -5.40
N ASP A 134 12.06 -12.45 -5.32
CA ASP A 134 13.40 -12.06 -4.86
C ASP A 134 14.18 -11.26 -5.92
N ALA A 135 13.89 -11.43 -7.21
CA ALA A 135 14.53 -10.67 -8.29
C ALA A 135 14.15 -9.18 -8.27
N GLY A 136 13.11 -8.81 -7.52
CA GLY A 136 12.53 -7.48 -7.54
C GLY A 136 11.90 -7.12 -8.89
N PRO A 137 11.03 -6.10 -8.95
CA PRO A 137 10.48 -5.63 -10.21
C PRO A 137 11.59 -5.04 -11.09
N SER A 138 11.46 -5.17 -12.41
CA SER A 138 12.39 -4.54 -13.35
C SER A 138 12.22 -3.02 -13.36
N ASP A 139 13.20 -2.28 -13.88
CA ASP A 139 13.04 -0.82 -14.04
C ASP A 139 11.94 -0.45 -15.05
N ALA A 140 11.68 -1.33 -16.02
CA ALA A 140 10.55 -1.20 -16.93
C ALA A 140 9.21 -1.36 -16.18
N ASP A 141 9.11 -2.32 -15.26
CA ASP A 141 7.91 -2.49 -14.42
C ASP A 141 7.69 -1.28 -13.51
N ARG A 142 8.76 -0.75 -12.89
CA ARG A 142 8.69 0.46 -12.05
C ARG A 142 8.19 1.66 -12.84
N THR A 143 8.74 1.88 -14.04
CA THR A 143 8.34 2.98 -14.92
C THR A 143 6.88 2.85 -15.33
N THR A 144 6.44 1.64 -15.70
CA THR A 144 5.05 1.35 -16.08
C THR A 144 4.09 1.61 -14.92
N VAL A 145 4.45 1.19 -13.70
CA VAL A 145 3.66 1.41 -12.48
C VAL A 145 3.53 2.91 -12.18
N LEU A 146 4.63 3.66 -12.25
CA LEU A 146 4.63 5.10 -12.01
C LEU A 146 3.77 5.86 -13.02
N ASP A 147 3.91 5.56 -14.31
CA ASP A 147 3.11 6.18 -15.36
C ASP A 147 1.62 5.86 -15.20
N THR A 148 1.31 4.59 -14.94
CA THR A 148 -0.07 4.13 -14.71
C THR A 148 -0.71 4.84 -13.52
N ALA A 149 -0.01 4.91 -12.38
CA ALA A 149 -0.53 5.55 -11.18
C ALA A 149 -0.76 7.06 -11.38
N ARG A 150 0.17 7.76 -12.04
CA ARG A 150 0.02 9.19 -12.38
C ARG A 150 -1.21 9.43 -13.24
N ARG A 151 -1.35 8.63 -14.30
CA ARG A 151 -2.49 8.72 -15.23
C ARG A 151 -3.80 8.47 -14.50
N TYR A 152 -3.91 7.39 -13.73
CA TYR A 152 -5.15 7.05 -13.01
C TYR A 152 -5.51 8.10 -11.96
N ALA A 153 -4.54 8.63 -11.21
CA ALA A 153 -4.78 9.72 -10.28
C ALA A 153 -5.32 10.99 -10.97
N VAL A 154 -4.79 11.33 -12.16
CA VAL A 154 -5.30 12.45 -12.97
C VAL A 154 -6.72 12.17 -13.49
N GLU A 155 -6.99 10.97 -13.97
CA GLU A 155 -8.30 10.54 -14.47
C GLU A 155 -9.41 10.65 -13.40
N LEU A 156 -9.11 10.25 -12.16
CA LEU A 156 -10.04 10.30 -11.04
C LEU A 156 -10.33 11.73 -10.57
N THR A 157 -9.36 12.63 -10.70
CA THR A 157 -9.43 13.97 -10.12
C THR A 157 -9.73 15.07 -11.14
N THR A 158 -9.86 14.69 -12.42
CA THR A 158 -10.30 15.56 -13.50
C THR A 158 -11.76 15.28 -13.81
N TYR A 159 -12.64 16.25 -13.57
CA TYR A 159 -14.08 16.06 -13.72
C TYR A 159 -14.80 17.35 -14.11
N ASP A 160 -15.93 17.18 -14.78
CA ASP A 160 -16.91 18.22 -15.06
C ASP A 160 -18.27 17.76 -14.47
N PRO A 161 -18.89 18.55 -13.58
CA PRO A 161 -20.20 18.21 -13.03
C PRO A 161 -21.31 18.08 -14.08
N ALA A 162 -21.12 18.63 -15.28
CA ALA A 162 -22.04 18.46 -16.40
C ALA A 162 -22.01 17.04 -17.01
N ASP A 163 -20.93 16.27 -16.77
CA ASP A 163 -20.75 14.94 -17.34
C ASP A 163 -20.03 13.97 -16.39
N TYR A 164 -20.62 13.71 -15.22
CA TYR A 164 -20.14 12.64 -14.35
C TYR A 164 -20.28 11.23 -14.96
N GLY A 165 -21.13 11.06 -15.97
CA GLY A 165 -21.25 9.79 -16.69
C GLY A 165 -19.98 9.41 -17.43
N ASP A 166 -19.28 10.41 -17.99
CA ASP A 166 -17.95 10.21 -18.57
C ASP A 166 -16.92 9.78 -17.52
N LEU A 167 -16.86 10.48 -16.38
CA LEU A 167 -15.98 10.13 -15.29
C LEU A 167 -16.21 8.68 -14.81
N ASP A 168 -17.47 8.27 -14.62
CA ASP A 168 -17.81 6.92 -14.16
C ASP A 168 -17.38 5.84 -15.13
N ARG A 169 -17.49 6.10 -16.43
CA ARG A 169 -17.02 5.20 -17.48
C ARG A 169 -15.50 5.06 -17.42
N ARG A 170 -14.77 6.16 -17.30
CA ARG A 170 -13.29 6.15 -17.20
C ARG A 170 -12.83 5.42 -15.93
N ILE A 171 -13.44 5.70 -14.77
CA ILE A 171 -13.16 5.00 -13.50
C ILE A 171 -13.36 3.50 -13.67
N THR A 172 -14.49 3.08 -14.24
CA THR A 172 -14.82 1.66 -14.43
C THR A 172 -13.83 0.95 -15.36
N GLN A 173 -13.30 1.64 -16.38
CA GLN A 173 -12.31 1.08 -17.31
C GLN A 173 -10.92 0.86 -16.68
N ILE A 174 -10.51 1.74 -15.77
CA ILE A 174 -9.17 1.71 -15.18
C ILE A 174 -9.10 1.00 -13.84
N SER A 175 -10.24 0.64 -13.25
CA SER A 175 -10.34 0.11 -11.89
C SER A 175 -10.64 -1.37 -11.85
N THR A 176 -10.37 -1.99 -10.69
CA THR A 176 -10.99 -3.26 -10.36
C THR A 176 -12.51 -3.06 -10.20
N PRO A 177 -13.35 -4.04 -10.57
CA PRO A 177 -14.81 -3.90 -10.48
C PRO A 177 -15.30 -3.54 -9.08
N GLU A 178 -14.64 -4.10 -8.06
CA GLU A 178 -14.96 -3.88 -6.65
C GLU A 178 -14.65 -2.43 -6.24
N PHE A 179 -13.46 -1.94 -6.56
CA PHE A 179 -13.05 -0.57 -6.26
C PHE A 179 -13.92 0.45 -7.00
N GLY A 180 -14.06 0.31 -8.33
CA GLY A 180 -14.79 1.27 -9.16
C GLY A 180 -16.23 1.46 -8.68
N LYS A 181 -16.93 0.35 -8.36
CA LYS A 181 -18.28 0.40 -7.80
C LYS A 181 -18.32 1.15 -6.45
N THR A 182 -17.39 0.83 -5.55
CA THR A 182 -17.37 1.40 -4.19
C THR A 182 -17.03 2.89 -4.23
N TYR A 183 -16.03 3.27 -5.02
CA TYR A 183 -15.60 4.67 -5.18
C TYR A 183 -16.70 5.55 -5.80
N ILE A 184 -17.38 5.06 -6.83
CA ILE A 184 -18.50 5.81 -7.44
C ILE A 184 -19.63 5.99 -6.42
N ALA A 185 -19.96 4.94 -5.66
CA ALA A 185 -21.02 5.02 -4.65
C ALA A 185 -20.65 5.97 -3.50
N SER A 186 -19.41 5.93 -3.00
CA SER A 186 -18.97 6.75 -1.87
C SER A 186 -18.74 8.23 -2.22
N SER A 187 -18.45 8.54 -3.49
CA SER A 187 -18.16 9.91 -3.94
C SER A 187 -19.38 10.79 -4.19
N GLN A 188 -20.61 10.26 -4.07
CA GLN A 188 -21.83 10.97 -4.49
C GLN A 188 -22.07 12.30 -3.75
N ASP A 189 -21.83 12.36 -2.44
CA ASP A 189 -22.03 13.59 -1.67
C ASP A 189 -21.02 14.67 -2.05
N ALA A 190 -19.76 14.29 -2.26
CA ALA A 190 -18.72 15.20 -2.75
C ALA A 190 -19.07 15.74 -4.15
N ARG A 191 -19.53 14.86 -5.05
CA ARG A 191 -19.97 15.25 -6.40
C ARG A 191 -21.14 16.22 -6.38
N LYS A 192 -22.10 16.02 -5.48
CA LYS A 192 -23.22 16.94 -5.27
C LYS A 192 -22.74 18.32 -4.81
N GLY A 193 -21.81 18.36 -3.86
CA GLY A 193 -21.16 19.61 -3.43
C GLY A 193 -20.48 20.34 -4.60
N ASN A 194 -19.67 19.62 -5.37
CA ASN A 194 -18.97 20.18 -6.54
C ASN A 194 -19.94 20.64 -7.63
N ALA A 195 -21.03 19.92 -7.87
CA ALA A 195 -22.06 20.32 -8.84
C ALA A 195 -22.77 21.60 -8.41
N ASN A 196 -23.13 21.73 -7.12
CA ASN A 196 -23.73 22.96 -6.59
C ASN A 196 -22.78 24.15 -6.76
N ALA A 197 -21.49 23.95 -6.50
CA ALA A 197 -20.46 24.96 -6.70
C ALA A 197 -20.06 25.15 -8.18
N LYS A 198 -20.63 24.37 -9.12
CA LYS A 198 -20.26 24.33 -10.54
C LYS A 198 -18.75 24.19 -10.76
N GLY A 199 -18.12 23.39 -9.91
CA GLY A 199 -16.67 23.18 -9.87
C GLY A 199 -16.22 22.20 -10.95
N VAL A 200 -15.50 22.69 -11.95
CA VAL A 200 -14.81 21.87 -12.95
C VAL A 200 -13.35 21.73 -12.53
N SER A 201 -12.86 20.51 -12.40
CA SER A 201 -11.49 20.23 -11.96
C SER A 201 -10.65 19.69 -13.10
N THR A 202 -9.44 20.21 -13.24
CA THR A 202 -8.38 19.64 -14.10
C THR A 202 -7.15 19.36 -13.27
N SER A 203 -6.53 18.21 -13.47
CA SER A 203 -5.37 17.77 -12.69
C SER A 203 -4.16 17.44 -13.57
N LYS A 204 -2.97 17.56 -12.98
CA LYS A 204 -1.69 17.07 -13.54
C LYS A 204 -0.90 16.37 -12.45
N ALA A 205 -0.18 15.30 -12.80
CA ALA A 205 0.66 14.56 -11.86
C ALA A 205 2.13 14.58 -12.34
N GLN A 206 2.91 15.55 -11.85
CA GLN A 206 4.33 15.65 -12.23
C GLN A 206 5.23 14.74 -11.39
N ARG A 207 4.86 14.50 -10.14
CA ARG A 207 5.67 13.74 -9.17
C ARG A 207 4.91 12.53 -8.67
N ALA A 208 5.59 11.40 -8.67
CA ALA A 208 5.12 10.18 -8.01
C ALA A 208 6.32 9.37 -7.53
N GLY A 209 6.15 8.62 -6.45
CA GLY A 209 7.14 7.72 -5.88
C GLY A 209 6.52 6.36 -5.56
N ILE A 210 7.24 5.28 -5.85
CA ILE A 210 6.82 3.93 -5.49
C ILE A 210 7.12 3.71 -4.02
N GLU A 211 6.12 3.32 -3.25
CA GLU A 211 6.29 2.87 -1.87
C GLU A 211 6.63 1.37 -1.84
N SER A 212 5.86 0.57 -2.57
CA SER A 212 6.09 -0.87 -2.71
C SER A 212 5.66 -1.37 -4.07
N VAL A 213 6.29 -2.46 -4.53
CA VAL A 213 5.97 -3.09 -5.81
C VAL A 213 6.36 -4.57 -5.78
N THR A 214 5.41 -5.42 -6.16
CA THR A 214 5.55 -6.86 -6.38
C THR A 214 5.22 -7.18 -7.84
N ALA A 215 5.17 -8.46 -8.20
CA ALA A 215 4.80 -8.90 -9.55
C ALA A 215 3.35 -8.50 -9.94
N ASP A 216 2.47 -8.39 -8.95
CA ASP A 216 1.01 -8.28 -9.12
C ASP A 216 0.38 -7.13 -8.33
N ARG A 217 1.13 -6.42 -7.49
CA ARG A 217 0.64 -5.29 -6.70
C ARG A 217 1.66 -4.15 -6.67
N ALA A 218 1.19 -2.92 -6.64
CA ALA A 218 2.05 -1.76 -6.38
C ALA A 218 1.31 -0.71 -5.56
N VAL A 219 2.06 0.01 -4.72
CA VAL A 219 1.58 1.17 -3.96
C VAL A 219 2.44 2.36 -4.35
N VAL A 220 1.78 3.44 -4.78
CA VAL A 220 2.42 4.62 -5.36
C VAL A 220 1.84 5.88 -4.74
N LEU A 221 2.70 6.72 -4.19
CA LEU A 221 2.35 8.07 -3.78
C LEU A 221 2.39 8.99 -5.00
N VAL A 222 1.30 9.70 -5.29
CA VAL A 222 1.18 10.65 -6.40
C VAL A 222 0.87 12.04 -5.86
N ALA A 223 1.65 13.04 -6.28
CA ALA A 223 1.35 14.44 -6.03
C ALA A 223 0.64 15.05 -7.25
N LEU A 224 -0.50 15.68 -6.99
CA LEU A 224 -1.38 16.27 -7.99
C LEU A 224 -1.37 17.80 -7.87
N ASP A 225 -1.16 18.46 -8.99
CA ASP A 225 -1.44 19.88 -9.17
C ASP A 225 -2.81 20.00 -9.85
N GLN A 226 -3.76 20.62 -9.17
CA GLN A 226 -5.14 20.76 -9.62
C GLN A 226 -5.50 22.23 -9.84
N THR A 227 -6.42 22.45 -10.75
CA THR A 227 -7.05 23.76 -10.96
C THR A 227 -8.55 23.55 -11.01
N VAL A 228 -9.26 24.21 -10.11
CA VAL A 228 -10.73 24.15 -10.01
C VAL A 228 -11.30 25.47 -10.50
N LYS A 229 -12.15 25.40 -11.52
CA LYS A 229 -12.89 26.56 -12.04
C LYS A 229 -14.34 26.47 -11.62
N SER A 230 -14.93 27.62 -11.30
CA SER A 230 -16.38 27.73 -11.09
C SER A 230 -16.88 29.02 -11.72
N SER A 231 -18.02 28.91 -12.40
CA SER A 231 -18.72 30.08 -12.97
C SER A 231 -19.17 31.09 -11.90
N GLU A 232 -19.29 30.68 -10.63
CA GLU A 232 -19.78 31.55 -9.55
C GLU A 232 -18.73 32.57 -9.11
N ILE A 233 -17.45 32.24 -9.29
CA ILE A 233 -16.31 33.07 -8.87
C ILE A 233 -15.40 33.47 -10.02
N ALA A 234 -15.80 33.19 -11.27
CA ALA A 234 -14.97 33.42 -12.46
C ALA A 234 -14.56 34.89 -12.64
N ALA A 235 -15.36 35.84 -12.13
CA ALA A 235 -15.01 37.26 -12.16
C ALA A 235 -13.88 37.63 -11.18
N GLN A 236 -13.72 36.88 -10.08
CA GLN A 236 -12.64 37.11 -9.10
C GLN A 236 -11.41 36.26 -9.40
N VAL A 237 -11.60 35.04 -9.91
CA VAL A 237 -10.54 34.07 -10.18
C VAL A 237 -10.73 33.45 -11.58
N PRO A 238 -10.47 34.20 -12.67
CA PRO A 238 -10.75 33.75 -14.04
C PRO A 238 -9.96 32.50 -14.46
N ASP A 239 -8.76 32.34 -13.91
CA ASP A 239 -7.90 31.19 -14.18
C ASP A 239 -8.21 29.96 -13.31
N GLY A 240 -9.11 30.09 -12.34
CA GLY A 240 -9.46 29.05 -11.39
C GLY A 240 -8.55 29.04 -10.14
N ILE A 241 -8.98 28.30 -9.14
CA ILE A 241 -8.27 28.15 -7.87
C ILE A 241 -7.26 27.02 -8.01
N PRO A 242 -5.94 27.28 -7.87
CA PRO A 242 -4.96 26.22 -7.80
C PRO A 242 -5.05 25.50 -6.46
N TYR A 243 -4.93 24.18 -6.49
CA TYR A 243 -4.94 23.33 -5.30
C TYR A 243 -3.98 22.17 -5.50
N GLN A 244 -3.23 21.80 -4.46
CA GLN A 244 -2.36 20.62 -4.49
C GLN A 244 -2.93 19.54 -3.59
N SER A 245 -2.95 18.31 -4.09
CA SER A 245 -3.35 17.14 -3.31
C SER A 245 -2.33 16.02 -3.46
N ARG A 246 -2.38 15.07 -2.53
CA ARG A 246 -1.56 13.87 -2.55
C ARG A 246 -2.47 12.68 -2.34
N VAL A 247 -2.24 11.66 -3.14
CA VAL A 247 -2.99 10.41 -3.06
C VAL A 247 -2.03 9.24 -3.06
N GLU A 248 -2.33 8.25 -2.24
CA GLU A 248 -1.77 6.92 -2.33
C GLU A 248 -2.65 6.08 -3.26
N ILE A 249 -2.04 5.53 -4.29
CA ILE A 249 -2.70 4.70 -5.30
C ILE A 249 -2.21 3.26 -5.11
N THR A 250 -3.14 2.34 -4.88
CA THR A 250 -2.86 0.90 -4.98
C THR A 250 -3.26 0.41 -6.36
N LEU A 251 -2.33 -0.23 -7.06
CA LEU A 251 -2.57 -0.93 -8.31
C LEU A 251 -2.52 -2.44 -8.09
N ALA A 252 -3.43 -3.16 -8.74
CA ALA A 252 -3.43 -4.62 -8.82
C ALA A 252 -3.34 -5.06 -10.28
N LYS A 253 -2.45 -6.01 -10.58
CA LYS A 253 -2.28 -6.56 -11.93
C LYS A 253 -3.24 -7.73 -12.13
N ARG A 254 -4.25 -7.55 -12.98
CA ARG A 254 -5.20 -8.62 -13.36
C ARG A 254 -5.06 -8.88 -14.86
N ASN A 255 -4.82 -10.14 -15.24
CA ASN A 255 -4.66 -10.56 -16.64
C ASN A 255 -3.61 -9.73 -17.42
N GLY A 256 -2.51 -9.37 -16.76
CA GLY A 256 -1.43 -8.57 -17.36
C GLY A 256 -1.63 -7.06 -17.32
N THR A 257 -2.81 -6.57 -16.94
CA THR A 257 -3.14 -5.14 -16.89
C THR A 257 -3.14 -4.62 -15.45
N TRP A 258 -2.48 -3.49 -15.22
CA TRP A 258 -2.56 -2.77 -13.95
C TRP A 258 -3.89 -2.00 -13.85
N LEU A 259 -4.65 -2.31 -12.80
CA LEU A 259 -5.93 -1.68 -12.48
C LEU A 259 -5.84 -0.98 -11.13
N LEU A 260 -6.57 0.13 -11.00
CA LEU A 260 -6.75 0.82 -9.73
C LEU A 260 -7.57 -0.04 -8.78
N ASP A 261 -6.99 -0.39 -7.64
CA ASP A 261 -7.58 -1.27 -6.64
C ASP A 261 -7.89 -0.54 -5.33
N ASP A 262 -7.15 0.53 -5.02
CA ASP A 262 -7.45 1.41 -3.89
C ASP A 262 -6.93 2.84 -4.12
N LEU A 263 -7.52 3.80 -3.41
CA LEU A 263 -7.10 5.19 -3.35
C LEU A 263 -7.32 5.75 -1.94
N ALA A 264 -6.27 6.34 -1.37
CA ALA A 264 -6.36 7.11 -0.13
C ALA A 264 -5.78 8.52 -0.32
N THR A 265 -6.35 9.51 0.39
CA THR A 265 -5.75 10.85 0.51
C THR A 265 -4.77 10.88 1.68
N VAL A 266 -3.62 11.52 1.51
CA VAL A 266 -2.51 11.53 2.50
C VAL A 266 -1.89 12.91 2.72
#